data_AF-A0A5N7BF86-F1
#
_entry.id   AF-A0A5N7BF86-F1
#
_cell.length_a   1.000
_cell.length_b   1.000
_cell.length_c   1.000
_cell.angle_alpha   90.00
_cell.angle_beta   90.00
_cell.angle_gamma   90.00
#
_symmetry.space_group_name_H-M   'P 1'
#
loop_
_entity.id
_entity.type
_entity.pdbx_description
1 polymer ?
#
loop_
_entity_poly.entity_id
_entity_poly.type
_entity_poly.pdbx_seq_one_letter_code
_entity_poly.pdbx_strand_id
1 'polypeptide(L)'
;MFIFASVHQTVSITTWTIFHLALRPEYQDIIRHELHELMGHDVSKIPISELDMQTLRKASHTDSFIREVLRMKGDAVNLVRMARKDAPLGNYIIPKGSLILPLVSLSNCSPHYNGDDPKRFDGMRWVDKQKAASTTDPGHLSFGLGKWACPGRFLAIAEIKLAVFALLANSRLDLVGGKYDVTDKFNITGNPPEGKLILKKVGAL
;
A
#
# COMPACT_ATOMS: atom_id res chain seq x y z
N MET A 1 -14.60 15.21 7.39
CA MET A 1 -13.61 15.03 6.29
C MET A 1 -12.35 14.29 6.74
N PHE A 2 -11.66 14.71 7.81
CA PHE A 2 -10.43 14.04 8.27
C PHE A 2 -10.61 12.56 8.62
N ILE A 3 -11.67 12.19 9.37
CA ILE A 3 -11.96 10.79 9.72
C ILE A 3 -12.11 9.89 8.48
N PHE A 4 -12.81 10.38 7.44
CA PHE A 4 -12.96 9.65 6.18
C PHE A 4 -11.62 9.56 5.42
N ALA A 5 -10.82 10.63 5.40
CA ALA A 5 -9.55 10.63 4.71
C ALA A 5 -8.46 9.79 5.40
N SER A 6 -8.48 9.70 6.74
CA SER A 6 -7.50 8.92 7.51
C SER A 6 -8.00 7.50 7.77
N VAL A 7 -9.03 7.33 8.60
CA VAL A 7 -9.45 6.02 9.11
C VAL A 7 -9.93 5.11 7.99
N HIS A 8 -10.88 5.59 7.18
CA HIS A 8 -11.49 4.77 6.14
C HIS A 8 -10.46 4.33 5.07
N GLN A 9 -9.59 5.24 4.64
CA GLN A 9 -8.55 4.91 3.65
C GLN A 9 -7.51 3.95 4.20
N THR A 10 -7.01 4.17 5.43
CA THR A 10 -6.08 3.24 6.08
C THR A 10 -6.71 1.85 6.19
N VAL A 11 -7.96 1.72 6.68
CA VAL A 11 -8.64 0.42 6.81
C VAL A 11 -8.80 -0.27 5.45
N SER A 12 -9.18 0.46 4.41
CA SER A 12 -9.30 -0.06 3.05
C SER A 12 -7.96 -0.64 2.56
N ILE A 13 -6.88 0.12 2.69
CA ILE A 13 -5.53 -0.31 2.25
C ILE A 13 -5.01 -1.47 3.10
N THR A 14 -5.26 -1.46 4.41
CA THR A 14 -4.94 -2.59 5.30
C THR A 14 -5.64 -3.85 4.83
N THR A 15 -6.93 -3.77 4.47
CA THR A 15 -7.70 -4.91 3.96
C THR A 15 -7.13 -5.43 2.65
N TRP A 16 -6.84 -4.54 1.69
CA TRP A 16 -6.13 -4.89 0.45
C TRP A 16 -4.81 -5.62 0.72
N THR A 17 -4.01 -5.11 1.64
CA THR A 17 -2.72 -5.70 2.02
C THR A 17 -2.90 -7.11 2.59
N ILE A 18 -3.81 -7.29 3.55
CA ILE A 18 -4.10 -8.58 4.19
C ILE A 18 -4.59 -9.61 3.16
N PHE A 19 -5.47 -9.22 2.25
CA PHE A 19 -5.98 -10.10 1.20
C PHE A 19 -4.89 -10.53 0.22
N HIS A 20 -4.00 -9.61 -0.15
CA HIS A 20 -2.85 -9.93 -1.00
C HIS A 20 -1.85 -10.86 -0.29
N LEU A 21 -1.67 -10.74 1.03
CA LEU A 21 -0.86 -11.66 1.84
C LEU A 21 -1.48 -13.04 1.92
N ALA A 22 -2.80 -13.12 2.12
CA ALA A 22 -3.52 -14.38 2.19
C ALA A 22 -3.45 -15.16 0.87
N LEU A 23 -3.47 -14.45 -0.26
CA LEU A 23 -3.28 -15.05 -1.59
C LEU A 23 -1.85 -15.50 -1.89
N ARG A 24 -0.86 -14.98 -1.16
CA ARG A 24 0.57 -15.16 -1.45
C ARG A 24 1.35 -15.49 -0.18
N PRO A 25 1.18 -16.72 0.34
CA PRO A 25 1.71 -17.07 1.64
C PRO A 25 3.24 -16.99 1.74
N GLU A 26 3.95 -17.05 0.62
CA GLU A 26 5.40 -16.86 0.53
C GLU A 26 5.86 -15.50 1.09
N TYR A 27 5.07 -14.44 0.92
CA TYR A 27 5.42 -13.13 1.47
C TYR A 27 5.11 -13.01 2.96
N GLN A 28 4.21 -13.84 3.51
CA GLN A 28 3.95 -13.86 4.95
C GLN A 28 5.18 -14.32 5.73
N ASP A 29 5.91 -15.29 5.19
CA ASP A 29 7.10 -15.85 5.85
C ASP A 29 8.27 -14.86 5.81
N ILE A 30 8.45 -14.15 4.68
CA ILE A 30 9.43 -13.06 4.55
C ILE A 30 9.14 -11.92 5.54
N ILE A 31 7.88 -11.46 5.60
CA ILE A 31 7.49 -10.36 6.49
C ILE A 31 7.56 -10.78 7.97
N ARG A 32 7.22 -12.03 8.29
CA ARG A 32 7.39 -12.55 9.65
C ARG A 32 8.86 -12.59 10.05
N HIS A 33 9.74 -13.04 9.17
CA HIS A 33 11.18 -13.00 9.42
C HIS A 33 11.67 -11.57 9.70
N GLU A 34 11.28 -10.60 8.87
CA GLU A 34 11.58 -9.18 9.11
C GLU A 34 11.08 -8.71 10.47
N LEU A 35 9.85 -9.08 10.86
CA LEU A 35 9.32 -8.75 12.19
C LEU A 35 10.20 -9.34 13.31
N HIS A 36 10.66 -10.58 13.19
CA HIS A 36 11.56 -11.20 14.19
C HIS A 36 12.89 -10.44 14.32
N GLU A 37 13.49 -10.04 13.20
CA GLU A 37 14.75 -9.29 13.19
C GLU A 37 14.57 -7.92 13.85
N LEU A 38 13.46 -7.22 13.55
CA LEU A 38 13.16 -5.92 14.15
C LEU A 38 12.92 -5.99 15.65
N MET A 39 12.41 -7.12 16.16
CA MET A 39 12.16 -7.36 17.58
C MET A 39 13.38 -7.97 18.30
N GLY A 40 14.51 -8.18 17.61
CA GLY A 40 15.73 -8.72 18.22
C GLY A 40 15.61 -10.20 18.61
N HIS A 41 14.90 -11.01 17.81
CA HIS A 41 14.62 -12.44 18.01
C HIS A 41 13.78 -12.81 19.24
N ASP A 42 13.45 -11.86 20.11
CA ASP A 42 12.63 -12.09 21.30
C ASP A 42 11.29 -11.36 21.17
N VAL A 43 10.40 -11.93 20.35
CA VAL A 43 9.05 -11.39 20.07
C VAL A 43 8.21 -11.26 21.35
N SER A 44 8.65 -11.91 22.44
CA SER A 44 7.98 -11.88 23.75
C SER A 44 8.28 -10.62 24.59
N LYS A 45 9.33 -9.85 24.28
CA LYS A 45 9.80 -8.75 25.14
C LYS A 45 9.21 -7.37 24.84
N ILE A 46 8.81 -7.11 23.59
CA ILE A 46 8.25 -5.83 23.18
C ILE A 46 6.89 -6.09 22.54
N PRO A 47 5.77 -5.62 23.11
CA PRO A 47 4.49 -5.66 22.43
C PRO A 47 4.58 -4.97 21.07
N ILE A 48 3.93 -5.51 20.04
CA ILE A 48 3.91 -4.90 18.70
C ILE A 48 3.40 -3.44 18.75
N SER A 49 2.52 -3.14 19.71
CA SER A 49 2.02 -1.78 20.01
C SER A 49 3.08 -0.80 20.50
N GLU A 50 4.24 -1.29 20.94
CA GLU A 50 5.35 -0.49 21.45
C GLU A 50 6.48 -0.31 20.42
N LEU A 51 6.32 -0.85 19.19
CA LEU A 51 7.26 -0.59 18.10
C LEU A 51 7.25 0.88 17.73
N ASP A 52 8.40 1.54 17.86
CA ASP A 52 8.54 2.95 17.55
C ASP A 52 8.65 3.21 16.03
N MET A 53 8.53 4.49 15.66
CA MET A 53 8.66 4.91 14.27
C MET A 53 10.05 4.65 13.68
N GLN A 54 11.11 4.59 14.49
CA GLN A 54 12.47 4.30 14.00
C GLN A 54 12.59 2.84 13.57
N THR A 55 11.97 1.94 14.32
CA THR A 55 11.92 0.50 14.05
C THR A 55 11.03 0.22 12.84
N LEU A 56 9.84 0.82 12.76
CA LEU A 56 8.95 0.67 11.61
C LEU A 56 9.57 1.15 10.29
N ARG A 57 10.48 2.14 10.33
CA ARG A 57 11.23 2.61 9.14
C ARG A 57 12.21 1.58 8.60
N LYS A 58 12.65 0.62 9.41
CA LYS A 58 13.57 -0.44 8.99
C LYS A 58 12.85 -1.63 8.33
N ALA A 59 11.51 -1.67 8.39
CA ALA A 59 10.67 -2.71 7.78
C ALA A 59 10.56 -2.57 6.24
N SER A 60 11.69 -2.78 5.56
CA SER A 60 11.85 -2.60 4.12
C SER A 60 11.08 -3.60 3.24
N HIS A 61 10.97 -4.86 3.66
CA HIS A 61 10.19 -5.89 2.96
C HIS A 61 8.70 -5.60 3.07
N THR A 62 8.24 -5.25 4.28
CA THR A 62 6.85 -4.87 4.52
C THR A 62 6.49 -3.59 3.74
N ASP A 63 7.39 -2.60 3.71
CA ASP A 63 7.23 -1.41 2.85
C ASP A 63 7.12 -1.78 1.37
N SER A 64 8.02 -2.62 0.87
CA SER A 64 8.00 -3.05 -0.52
C SER A 64 6.68 -3.74 -0.87
N PHE A 65 6.20 -4.62 0.01
CA PHE A 65 4.94 -5.34 -0.20
C PHE A 65 3.74 -4.40 -0.23
N ILE A 66 3.60 -3.51 0.78
CA ILE A 66 2.49 -2.54 0.83
C ILE A 66 2.53 -1.61 -0.38
N ARG A 67 3.72 -1.17 -0.79
CA ARG A 67 3.91 -0.34 -1.99
C ARG A 67 3.42 -1.05 -3.23
N GLU A 68 3.74 -2.33 -3.40
CA GLU A 68 3.29 -3.11 -4.55
C GLU A 68 1.76 -3.32 -4.53
N VAL A 69 1.17 -3.55 -3.36
CA VAL A 69 -0.29 -3.61 -3.20
C VAL A 69 -0.94 -2.30 -3.63
N LEU A 70 -0.46 -1.15 -3.13
CA LEU A 70 -0.96 0.17 -3.53
C LEU A 70 -0.81 0.41 -5.05
N ARG A 71 0.26 -0.09 -5.65
CA ARG A 71 0.51 0.02 -7.08
C ARG A 71 -0.51 -0.78 -7.90
N MET A 72 -0.83 -2.00 -7.43
CA MET A 72 -1.57 -3.01 -8.19
C MET A 72 -3.05 -3.14 -7.82
N LYS A 73 -3.49 -2.59 -6.69
CA LYS A 73 -4.89 -2.71 -6.24
C LYS A 73 -5.91 -2.01 -7.13
N GLY A 74 -5.48 -1.26 -8.14
CA GLY A 74 -6.36 -0.73 -9.19
C GLY A 74 -6.83 0.72 -9.03
N ASP A 75 -6.19 1.53 -8.17
CA ASP A 75 -6.55 2.95 -8.02
C ASP A 75 -6.55 3.69 -9.36
N ALA A 76 -7.72 4.16 -9.78
CA ALA A 76 -7.91 4.70 -11.11
C ALA A 76 -7.66 6.20 -11.19
N VAL A 77 -8.16 7.01 -10.24
CA VAL A 77 -8.16 8.48 -10.34
C VAL A 77 -7.69 9.12 -9.04
N ASN A 78 -6.71 10.03 -9.11
CA ASN A 78 -6.31 10.84 -7.97
C ASN A 78 -7.27 12.02 -7.77
N LEU A 79 -7.01 12.87 -6.77
CA LEU A 79 -7.74 14.11 -6.56
C LEU A 79 -7.75 14.97 -7.85
N VAL A 80 -8.95 15.33 -8.31
CA VAL A 80 -9.18 16.20 -9.47
C VAL A 80 -8.52 17.56 -9.23
N ARG A 81 -7.97 18.14 -10.30
CA ARG A 81 -7.35 19.47 -10.29
C ARG A 81 -8.10 20.40 -11.24
N MET A 82 -7.94 21.70 -11.04
CA MET A 82 -8.44 22.72 -11.97
C MET A 82 -7.27 23.60 -12.41
N ALA A 83 -7.14 23.81 -13.72
CA ALA A 83 -6.18 24.75 -14.27
C ALA A 83 -6.54 26.18 -13.87
N ARG A 84 -5.71 26.84 -13.06
CA ARG A 84 -5.97 28.22 -12.60
C ARG A 84 -5.62 29.30 -13.63
N LYS A 85 -4.84 28.93 -14.63
CA LYS A 85 -4.43 29.71 -15.80
C LYS A 85 -4.13 28.74 -16.94
N ASP A 86 -4.03 29.26 -18.15
CA ASP A 86 -3.53 28.48 -19.29
C ASP A 86 -2.16 27.91 -18.95
N ALA A 87 -2.01 26.60 -19.12
CA ALA A 87 -0.83 25.86 -18.68
C ALA A 87 -0.31 24.97 -19.82
N PRO A 88 0.96 25.08 -20.22
CA PRO A 88 1.54 24.17 -21.19
C PRO A 88 1.71 22.76 -20.60
N LEU A 89 1.36 21.74 -21.37
CA LEU A 89 1.62 20.33 -21.06
C LEU A 89 2.04 19.60 -22.34
N GLY A 90 3.34 19.30 -22.46
CA GLY A 90 3.91 18.78 -23.70
C GLY A 90 3.67 19.76 -24.85
N ASN A 91 3.04 19.28 -25.91
CA ASN A 91 2.70 20.08 -27.10
C ASN A 91 1.31 20.74 -27.03
N TYR A 92 0.64 20.68 -25.87
CA TYR A 92 -0.72 21.20 -25.68
C TYR A 92 -0.74 22.36 -24.70
N ILE A 93 -1.74 23.23 -24.82
CA ILE A 93 -2.12 24.20 -23.80
C ILE A 93 -3.40 23.69 -23.13
N ILE A 94 -3.36 23.52 -21.82
CA ILE A 94 -4.55 23.26 -21.00
C ILE A 94 -5.19 24.61 -20.67
N PRO A 95 -6.41 24.92 -21.15
CA PRO A 95 -7.04 26.20 -20.89
C PRO A 95 -7.39 26.38 -19.40
N LYS A 96 -7.37 27.61 -18.92
CA LYS A 96 -7.89 28.01 -17.61
C LYS A 96 -9.31 27.49 -17.42
N GLY A 97 -9.59 26.95 -16.23
CA GLY A 97 -10.88 26.37 -15.86
C GLY A 97 -11.03 24.88 -16.18
N SER A 98 -10.12 24.30 -16.97
CA SER A 98 -10.16 22.87 -17.29
C SER A 98 -9.99 22.00 -16.04
N LEU A 99 -10.81 20.96 -15.91
CA LEU A 99 -10.61 19.89 -14.93
C LEU A 99 -9.56 18.90 -15.45
N ILE A 100 -8.66 18.50 -14.57
CA ILE A 100 -7.59 17.54 -14.84
C ILE A 100 -7.78 16.37 -13.89
N LEU A 101 -7.91 15.17 -14.43
CA LEU A 101 -8.13 13.93 -13.69
C LEU A 101 -6.88 13.05 -13.84
N PRO A 102 -5.95 13.05 -12.87
CA PRO A 102 -4.75 12.22 -12.97
C PRO A 102 -5.11 10.75 -12.81
N LEU A 103 -4.84 9.94 -13.84
CA LEU A 103 -5.08 8.50 -13.79
C LEU A 103 -3.89 7.79 -13.12
N VAL A 104 -4.08 7.39 -11.85
CA VAL A 104 -3.01 6.82 -11.01
C VAL A 104 -2.51 5.49 -11.57
N SER A 105 -3.42 4.63 -12.01
CA SER A 105 -3.10 3.33 -12.59
C SER A 105 -2.17 3.42 -13.80
N LEU A 106 -2.29 4.47 -14.64
CA LEU A 106 -1.41 4.66 -15.79
C LEU A 106 0.04 4.92 -15.38
N SER A 107 0.26 5.72 -14.34
CA SER A 107 1.60 5.94 -13.77
C SER A 107 2.12 4.70 -13.06
N ASN A 108 1.29 4.10 -12.20
CA ASN A 108 1.63 2.93 -11.38
C ASN A 108 1.93 1.68 -12.21
N CYS A 109 1.36 1.56 -13.41
CA CYS A 109 1.59 0.45 -14.33
C CYS A 109 2.42 0.84 -15.56
N SER A 110 3.02 2.04 -15.58
CA SER A 110 3.86 2.47 -16.69
C SER A 110 5.17 1.67 -16.72
N PRO A 111 5.50 0.99 -17.84
CA PRO A 111 6.80 0.33 -18.00
C PRO A 111 7.98 1.30 -17.85
N HIS A 112 7.78 2.56 -18.28
CA HIS A 112 8.80 3.59 -18.19
C HIS A 112 9.27 3.85 -16.75
N TYR A 113 8.37 3.76 -15.78
CA TYR A 113 8.72 3.97 -14.36
C TYR A 113 8.94 2.69 -13.57
N ASN A 114 8.32 1.57 -13.98
CA ASN A 114 8.24 0.34 -13.18
C ASN A 114 9.04 -0.84 -13.77
N GLY A 115 9.68 -0.64 -14.93
CA GLY A 115 10.48 -1.64 -15.62
C GLY A 115 9.64 -2.64 -16.40
N ASP A 116 10.26 -3.76 -16.74
CA ASP A 116 9.62 -4.83 -17.51
C ASP A 116 8.55 -5.56 -16.67
N ASP A 117 7.45 -5.93 -17.32
CA ASP A 117 6.28 -6.55 -16.72
C ASP A 117 5.65 -5.80 -15.52
N PRO A 118 5.12 -4.58 -15.75
CA PRO A 118 4.45 -3.81 -14.71
C PRO A 118 3.11 -4.43 -14.28
N LYS A 119 2.61 -5.44 -14.98
CA LYS A 119 1.33 -6.12 -14.68
C LYS A 119 1.52 -7.30 -13.74
N ARG A 120 2.73 -7.83 -13.61
CA ARG A 120 3.04 -8.84 -12.60
C ARG A 120 3.20 -8.21 -11.23
N PHE A 121 2.53 -8.80 -10.25
CA PHE A 121 2.73 -8.47 -8.84
C PHE A 121 4.05 -9.06 -8.37
N ASP A 122 4.93 -8.21 -7.82
CA ASP A 122 6.12 -8.65 -7.11
C ASP A 122 6.26 -7.84 -5.81
N GLY A 123 5.98 -8.50 -4.69
CA GLY A 123 6.02 -7.88 -3.36
C GLY A 123 7.42 -7.39 -2.96
N MET A 124 8.50 -7.89 -3.57
CA MET A 124 9.88 -7.51 -3.24
C MET A 124 10.53 -6.57 -4.26
N ARG A 125 9.76 -6.10 -5.26
CA ARG A 125 10.21 -5.20 -6.34
C ARG A 125 10.92 -3.92 -5.86
N TRP A 126 10.69 -3.50 -4.62
CA TRP A 126 11.11 -2.20 -4.09
C TRP A 126 12.14 -2.28 -2.96
N VAL A 127 12.51 -3.48 -2.50
CA VAL A 127 13.44 -3.68 -1.36
C VAL A 127 14.80 -3.02 -1.65
N ASP A 128 15.45 -3.38 -2.75
CA ASP A 128 16.77 -2.85 -3.11
C ASP A 128 16.74 -1.38 -3.57
N LYS A 129 15.55 -0.87 -3.87
CA LYS A 129 15.36 0.52 -4.31
C LYS A 129 15.22 1.48 -3.14
N GLN A 130 15.18 0.99 -1.90
CA GLN A 130 15.03 1.79 -0.68
C GLN A 130 13.81 2.74 -0.75
N LYS A 131 12.74 2.30 -1.43
CA LYS A 131 11.51 3.07 -1.60
C LYS A 131 10.45 2.58 -0.61
N ALA A 132 10.34 3.29 0.51
CA ALA A 132 9.25 3.08 1.47
C ALA A 132 7.87 3.20 0.80
N ALA A 133 6.85 2.55 1.36
CA ALA A 133 5.48 2.61 0.84
C ALA A 133 4.90 4.03 0.89
N SER A 134 5.38 4.85 1.84
CA SER A 134 4.99 6.27 1.97
C SER A 134 5.64 7.19 0.94
N THR A 135 6.60 6.71 0.15
CA THR A 135 7.35 7.53 -0.80
C THR A 135 6.55 7.70 -2.09
N THR A 136 6.31 8.95 -2.50
CA THR A 136 5.63 9.28 -3.76
C THR A 136 6.64 9.68 -4.83
N ASP A 137 6.42 9.23 -6.06
CA ASP A 137 7.23 9.62 -7.22
C ASP A 137 6.36 9.52 -8.50
N PRO A 138 6.82 10.00 -9.67
CA PRO A 138 6.03 9.96 -10.91
C PRO A 138 5.51 8.56 -11.32
N GLY A 139 6.16 7.48 -10.85
CA GLY A 139 5.74 6.09 -11.04
C GLY A 139 4.90 5.50 -9.91
N HIS A 140 4.68 6.25 -8.81
CA HIS A 140 3.88 5.81 -7.68
C HIS A 140 3.09 6.97 -7.06
N LEU A 141 1.84 7.11 -7.50
CA LEU A 141 0.99 8.26 -7.20
C LEU A 141 -0.12 7.96 -6.18
N SER A 142 -0.06 6.83 -5.46
CA SER A 142 -1.12 6.38 -4.54
C SER A 142 -1.41 7.39 -3.41
N PHE A 143 -0.39 8.15 -3.00
CA PHE A 143 -0.53 9.24 -2.04
C PHE A 143 -0.44 10.63 -2.70
N GLY A 144 -0.65 10.75 -4.01
CA GLY A 144 -0.44 12.01 -4.75
C GLY A 144 1.05 12.30 -5.00
N LEU A 145 1.39 13.55 -5.32
CA LEU A 145 2.76 13.97 -5.65
C LEU A 145 3.02 15.43 -5.27
N GLY A 146 4.26 15.72 -4.87
CA GLY A 146 4.75 17.08 -4.60
C GLY A 146 3.99 17.74 -3.45
N LYS A 147 3.69 19.04 -3.58
CA LYS A 147 3.01 19.83 -2.53
C LYS A 147 1.60 19.36 -2.19
N TRP A 148 1.01 18.50 -3.02
CA TRP A 148 -0.33 17.93 -2.83
C TRP A 148 -0.29 16.45 -2.43
N ALA A 149 0.90 15.92 -2.12
CA ALA A 149 1.00 14.59 -1.57
C ALA A 149 0.28 14.52 -0.21
N CYS A 150 -0.35 13.38 0.07
CA CYS A 150 -1.07 13.12 1.30
C CYS A 150 -0.13 13.38 2.50
N PRO A 151 -0.47 14.32 3.39
CA PRO A 151 0.35 14.60 4.57
C PRO A 151 0.33 13.43 5.56
N GLY A 152 -0.78 12.67 5.62
CA GLY A 152 -0.97 11.53 6.52
C GLY A 152 -0.30 10.22 6.07
N ARG A 153 0.37 10.19 4.91
CA ARG A 153 0.92 8.95 4.33
C ARG A 153 1.89 8.20 5.25
N PHE A 154 2.68 8.92 6.05
CA PHE A 154 3.62 8.29 6.98
C PHE A 154 2.90 7.58 8.13
N LEU A 155 1.86 8.22 8.68
CA LEU A 155 1.03 7.63 9.72
C LEU A 155 0.24 6.44 9.16
N ALA A 156 -0.40 6.59 8.01
CA ALA A 156 -1.17 5.52 7.38
C ALA A 156 -0.32 4.26 7.15
N ILE A 157 0.89 4.41 6.60
CA ILE A 157 1.79 3.27 6.40
C ILE A 157 2.26 2.67 7.73
N ALA A 158 2.51 3.47 8.76
CA ALA A 158 2.85 2.95 10.09
C ALA A 158 1.69 2.12 10.68
N GLU A 159 0.45 2.62 10.60
CA GLU A 159 -0.76 1.90 11.05
C GLU A 159 -0.94 0.58 10.28
N ILE A 160 -0.77 0.59 8.96
CA ILE A 160 -0.88 -0.62 8.13
C ILE A 160 0.20 -1.64 8.54
N LYS A 161 1.46 -1.21 8.72
CA LYS A 161 2.55 -2.11 9.16
C LYS A 161 2.26 -2.74 10.51
N LEU A 162 1.81 -1.95 11.49
CA LEU A 162 1.45 -2.45 12.81
C LEU A 162 0.31 -3.48 12.73
N ALA A 163 -0.72 -3.22 11.92
CA ALA A 163 -1.82 -4.17 11.70
C ALA A 163 -1.33 -5.48 11.07
N VAL A 164 -0.46 -5.39 10.04
CA VAL A 164 0.15 -6.57 9.40
C VAL A 164 0.97 -7.37 10.40
N PHE A 165 1.85 -6.72 11.17
CA PHE A 165 2.67 -7.37 12.19
C PHE A 165 1.82 -8.02 13.28
N ALA A 166 0.82 -7.32 13.79
CA ALA A 166 -0.09 -7.85 14.81
C ALA A 166 -0.79 -9.14 14.36
N LEU A 167 -1.19 -9.19 13.09
CA LEU A 167 -1.80 -10.40 12.51
C LEU A 167 -0.77 -11.51 12.29
N LEU A 168 0.37 -11.21 11.67
CA LEU A 168 1.35 -12.23 11.27
C LEU A 168 2.20 -12.78 12.43
N ALA A 169 2.26 -12.08 13.56
CA ALA A 169 3.05 -12.50 14.72
C ALA A 169 2.67 -13.89 15.23
N ASN A 170 1.38 -14.21 15.27
CA ASN A 170 0.88 -15.48 15.81
C ASN A 170 -0.09 -16.19 14.87
N SER A 171 -0.24 -15.71 13.63
CA SER A 171 -1.16 -16.32 12.68
C SER A 171 -0.61 -16.39 11.27
N ARG A 172 -1.18 -17.34 10.52
CA ARG A 172 -1.04 -17.45 9.08
C ARG A 172 -2.41 -17.16 8.46
N LEU A 173 -2.40 -16.27 7.47
CA LEU A 173 -3.59 -15.84 6.76
C LEU A 173 -3.83 -16.77 5.59
N ASP A 174 -5.06 -17.22 5.41
CA ASP A 174 -5.48 -18.05 4.29
C ASP A 174 -6.81 -17.53 3.74
N LEU A 175 -6.96 -17.50 2.42
CA LEU A 175 -8.16 -16.97 1.78
C LEU A 175 -9.09 -18.13 1.42
N VAL A 176 -10.31 -18.10 1.95
CA VAL A 176 -11.30 -19.17 1.70
C VAL A 176 -11.60 -19.26 0.21
N GLY A 177 -11.32 -20.41 -0.39
CA GLY A 177 -11.51 -20.64 -1.82
C GLY A 177 -10.51 -19.90 -2.72
N GLY A 178 -9.44 -19.34 -2.16
CA GLY A 178 -8.36 -18.71 -2.93
C GLY A 178 -8.78 -17.47 -3.73
N LYS A 179 -9.90 -16.83 -3.36
CA LYS A 179 -10.47 -15.70 -4.10
C LYS A 179 -11.11 -14.66 -3.19
N TYR A 180 -11.13 -13.42 -3.68
CA TYR A 180 -11.89 -12.31 -3.13
C TYR A 180 -12.65 -11.62 -4.26
N ASP A 181 -13.65 -10.83 -3.88
CA ASP A 181 -14.48 -10.08 -4.81
C ASP A 181 -14.25 -8.58 -4.63
N VAL A 182 -14.17 -7.85 -5.74
CA VAL A 182 -14.13 -6.38 -5.74
C VAL A 182 -15.50 -5.90 -6.15
N THR A 183 -16.29 -5.47 -5.17
CA THR A 183 -17.70 -5.11 -5.35
C THR A 183 -17.86 -3.81 -6.12
N ASP A 184 -16.96 -2.84 -5.90
CA ASP A 184 -16.93 -1.58 -6.65
C ASP A 184 -15.57 -1.35 -7.33
N LYS A 185 -15.50 -1.72 -8.61
CA LYS A 185 -14.29 -1.53 -9.44
C LYS A 185 -14.04 -0.07 -9.81
N PHE A 186 -15.04 0.80 -9.73
CA PHE A 186 -14.91 2.23 -10.05
C PHE A 186 -14.40 3.04 -8.86
N ASN A 187 -14.72 2.61 -7.64
CA ASN A 187 -14.25 3.23 -6.40
C ASN A 187 -13.48 2.23 -5.52
N ILE A 188 -12.48 1.59 -6.12
CA ILE A 188 -11.60 0.61 -5.45
C ILE A 188 -10.72 1.23 -4.35
N THR A 189 -10.56 2.55 -4.40
CA THR A 189 -9.90 3.35 -3.37
C THR A 189 -10.76 3.40 -2.11
N GLY A 190 -12.07 3.64 -2.27
CA GLY A 190 -13.04 3.71 -1.19
C GLY A 190 -13.74 2.39 -0.86
N ASN A 191 -13.48 1.29 -1.57
CA ASN A 191 -14.10 0.00 -1.28
C ASN A 191 -13.02 -1.09 -1.29
N PRO A 192 -12.68 -1.68 -0.12
CA PRO A 192 -11.77 -2.81 -0.06
C PRO A 192 -12.39 -4.07 -0.69
N PRO A 193 -11.58 -5.11 -0.96
CA PRO A 193 -12.11 -6.37 -1.44
C PRO A 193 -12.90 -7.07 -0.33
N GLU A 194 -13.89 -7.85 -0.74
CA GLU A 194 -14.72 -8.66 0.14
C GLU A 194 -14.35 -10.14 0.01
N GLY A 195 -14.34 -10.86 1.12
CA GLY A 195 -13.99 -12.28 1.14
C GLY A 195 -13.87 -12.80 2.57
N LYS A 196 -13.59 -14.10 2.69
CA LYS A 196 -13.45 -14.76 4.00
C LYS A 196 -12.00 -15.16 4.21
N LEU A 197 -11.44 -14.76 5.35
CA LEU A 197 -10.09 -15.12 5.75
C LEU A 197 -10.15 -16.15 6.89
N ILE A 198 -9.24 -17.11 6.85
CA ILE A 198 -8.96 -18.02 7.96
C ILE A 198 -7.64 -17.58 8.58
N LEU A 199 -7.67 -17.30 9.89
CA LEU A 199 -6.46 -17.06 10.68
C LEU A 199 -6.10 -18.37 11.36
N LYS A 200 -5.07 -19.06 10.85
CA LYS A 200 -4.54 -20.26 11.49
C LYS A 200 -3.52 -19.83 12.51
N LYS A 201 -3.75 -20.13 13.79
CA LYS A 201 -2.76 -19.87 14.83
C LYS A 201 -1.49 -20.65 14.49
N VAL A 202 -0.38 -19.93 14.36
CA VAL A 202 0.94 -20.54 14.35
C VAL A 202 1.35 -20.63 15.82
N GLY A 203 1.98 -21.74 16.23
CA GLY A 203 2.50 -21.84 17.60
C GLY A 203 3.31 -20.57 17.93
N ALA A 204 3.23 -20.12 19.18
CA ALA A 204 4.15 -19.07 19.64
C ALA A 204 5.57 -19.57 19.33
N LEU A 205 6.29 -18.82 18.51
CA LEU A 205 7.65 -19.14 18.11
C LEU A 205 8.58 -19.01 19.31
#